data_AF-A0A5D0IHR8-F1
#
_entry.id   AF-A0A5D0IHR8-F1
#
_cell.length_a   1.000
_cell.length_b   1.000
_cell.length_c   1.000
_cell.angle_alpha   90.00
_cell.angle_beta   90.00
_cell.angle_gamma   90.00
#
_symmetry.space_group_name_H-M   'P 1'
#
loop_
_entity.id
_entity.type
_entity.pdbx_description
1 polymer ?
#
loop_
_entity_poly.entity_id
_entity_poly.type
_entity_poly.pdbx_seq_one_letter_code
_entity_poly.pdbx_strand_id
1 'polypeptide(L)'
;YDKKLNNTFESIAKTHNITLHKGVYASVVGPQLETRAEYRMLKIIGADAVGMSTVPEIIVANHLNLKVAAVSVLTDECDPDNLEPVNIDDIIANAAKAEPNMITLFKELINSL
;
A
#
# COMPACT_ATOMS: atom_id res chain seq x y z
N TYR A 1 0.75 1.17 -12.92
CA TYR A 1 -0.55 0.70 -12.42
C TYR A 1 -1.64 1.05 -13.42
N ASP A 2 -2.47 0.08 -13.80
CA ASP A 2 -3.50 0.21 -14.83
C ASP A 2 -4.64 1.12 -14.36
N LYS A 3 -4.96 2.13 -15.17
CA LYS A 3 -5.97 3.14 -14.83
C LYS A 3 -7.38 2.56 -14.71
N LYS A 4 -7.72 1.54 -15.52
CA LYS A 4 -9.04 0.91 -15.48
C LYS A 4 -9.22 0.14 -14.19
N LEU A 5 -8.24 -0.69 -13.81
CA LEU A 5 -8.25 -1.44 -12.55
C LEU A 5 -8.36 -0.50 -11.34
N ASN A 6 -7.57 0.58 -11.31
CA ASN A 6 -7.62 1.56 -10.23
C ASN A 6 -8.99 2.25 -10.14
N ASN A 7 -9.58 2.67 -11.26
CA ASN A 7 -10.91 3.27 -11.28
C ASN A 7 -11.99 2.29 -10.77
N THR A 8 -11.86 0.99 -11.08
CA THR A 8 -12.78 -0.02 -10.58
C THR A 8 -12.65 -0.16 -9.06
N PHE A 9 -11.43 -0.20 -8.51
CA PHE A 9 -11.22 -0.19 -7.06
C PHE A 9 -11.84 1.05 -6.39
N GLU A 10 -11.68 2.24 -6.97
CA GLU A 10 -12.28 3.46 -6.44
C GLU A 10 -13.81 3.39 -6.42
N SER A 11 -14.43 2.82 -7.46
CA SER A 11 -15.87 2.62 -7.52
C SER A 11 -16.36 1.62 -6.47
N ILE A 12 -15.67 0.49 -6.31
CA ILE A 12 -16.01 -0.53 -5.30
C ILE A 12 -15.88 0.07 -3.90
N ALA A 13 -14.77 0.76 -3.62
CA ALA A 13 -14.53 1.41 -2.35
C ALA A 13 -15.67 2.39 -2.00
N LYS A 14 -16.10 3.21 -2.98
CA LYS A 14 -17.22 4.12 -2.82
C LYS A 14 -18.54 3.41 -2.54
N THR A 15 -18.85 2.31 -3.25
CA THR A 15 -20.07 1.51 -3.05
C THR A 15 -20.13 0.89 -1.66
N HIS A 16 -18.99 0.43 -1.14
CA HIS A 16 -18.90 -0.23 0.17
C HIS A 16 -18.54 0.72 1.31
N ASN A 17 -18.50 2.03 1.06
CA ASN A 17 -18.10 3.05 2.04
C ASN A 17 -16.71 2.76 2.68
N ILE A 18 -15.79 2.22 1.89
CA ILE A 18 -14.41 1.96 2.28
C ILE A 18 -13.59 3.22 1.95
N THR A 19 -12.85 3.74 2.93
CA THR A 19 -11.90 4.81 2.68
C THR A 19 -10.68 4.23 1.97
N LEU A 20 -10.48 4.63 0.70
CA LEU A 20 -9.36 4.20 -0.12
C LEU A 20 -8.51 5.42 -0.50
N HIS A 21 -7.28 5.44 -0.01
CA HIS A 21 -6.30 6.47 -0.35
C HIS A 21 -5.53 6.10 -1.63
N LYS A 22 -4.94 7.11 -2.27
CA LYS A 22 -4.06 6.95 -3.43
C LYS A 22 -2.76 7.68 -3.14
N GLY A 23 -1.65 7.08 -3.55
CA GLY A 23 -0.33 7.65 -3.33
C GLY A 23 0.78 6.92 -4.08
N VAL A 24 2.00 7.39 -3.84
CA VAL A 24 3.25 6.86 -4.37
C VAL A 24 3.88 5.92 -3.37
N TYR A 25 4.16 4.69 -3.80
CA TYR A 25 4.85 3.68 -3.00
C TYR A 25 6.35 3.69 -3.32
N ALA A 26 7.19 3.83 -2.30
CA ALA A 26 8.63 3.64 -2.39
C ALA A 26 9.01 2.25 -1.86
N SER A 27 9.83 1.52 -2.62
CA SER A 27 10.40 0.25 -2.17
C SER A 27 11.81 0.44 -1.65
N VAL A 28 12.10 -0.16 -0.50
CA VAL A 28 13.44 -0.30 0.07
C VAL A 28 13.77 -1.78 0.28
N VAL A 29 15.00 -2.10 0.66
CA VAL A 29 15.45 -3.50 0.82
C VAL A 29 15.02 -4.12 2.16
N GLY A 30 15.07 -3.36 3.27
CA GLY A 30 14.92 -3.91 4.62
C GLY A 30 16.07 -4.86 5.03
N PRO A 31 15.90 -5.67 6.10
CA PRO A 31 14.71 -5.84 6.93
C PRO A 31 14.59 -4.80 8.06
N GLN A 32 15.62 -3.99 8.28
CA GLN A 32 15.53 -2.87 9.22
C GLN A 32 14.50 -1.85 8.73
N LEU A 33 13.73 -1.29 9.66
CA LEU A 33 12.88 -0.14 9.39
C LEU A 33 13.74 1.10 9.12
N GLU A 34 13.11 2.09 8.51
CA GLU A 34 13.76 3.35 8.18
C GLU A 34 13.97 4.20 9.43
N THR A 35 15.06 4.95 9.43
CA THR A 35 15.33 5.98 10.43
C THR A 35 14.44 7.20 10.19
N ARG A 36 14.31 8.05 11.20
CA ARG A 36 13.62 9.35 11.08
C ARG A 36 14.19 10.24 9.96
N ALA A 37 15.48 10.13 9.65
CA ALA A 37 16.09 10.88 8.55
C ALA A 37 15.67 10.31 7.18
N GLU A 38 15.62 8.99 7.06
CA GLU A 38 15.16 8.28 5.86
C GLU A 38 13.66 8.52 5.60
N TYR A 39 12.79 8.51 6.62
CA TYR A 39 11.38 8.89 6.43
C TYR A 39 11.22 10.33 5.92
N ARG A 40 12.00 11.29 6.44
CA ARG A 40 12.01 12.67 5.90
C ARG A 40 12.48 12.69 4.44
N MET A 41 13.54 11.97 4.13
CA MET A 41 14.05 11.83 2.76
C MET A 41 12.96 11.27 1.83
N LEU A 42 12.31 10.17 2.21
CA LEU A 42 11.24 9.51 1.44
C LEU A 42 10.06 10.45 1.19
N LYS A 43 9.66 11.22 2.22
CA LYS A 43 8.62 12.24 2.09
C LYS A 43 9.03 13.37 1.15
N ILE A 44 10.29 13.82 1.22
CA ILE A 44 10.84 14.87 0.33
C ILE A 44 10.84 14.41 -1.13
N ILE A 45 11.17 13.15 -1.41
CA ILE A 45 11.13 12.60 -2.77
C ILE A 45 9.72 12.24 -3.24
N GLY A 46 8.69 12.45 -2.39
CA GLY A 46 7.28 12.33 -2.74
C GLY A 46 6.67 10.93 -2.55
N ALA A 47 7.23 10.11 -1.66
CA ALA A 47 6.60 8.85 -1.26
C ALA A 47 5.48 9.10 -0.23
N ASP A 48 4.32 8.48 -0.45
CA ASP A 48 3.19 8.46 0.48
C ASP A 48 3.18 7.20 1.36
N ALA A 49 3.81 6.12 0.89
CA ALA A 49 4.00 4.88 1.61
C ALA A 49 5.38 4.27 1.29
N VAL A 50 5.93 3.52 2.24
CA VAL A 50 7.17 2.76 2.06
C VAL A 50 6.95 1.30 2.43
N GLY A 51 7.68 0.41 1.77
CA GLY A 51 7.79 -0.97 2.23
C GLY A 51 8.86 -1.75 1.48
N MET A 52 8.91 -3.05 1.73
CA MET A 52 10.06 -3.89 1.39
C MET A 52 9.77 -4.90 0.26
N SER A 53 8.71 -4.68 -0.53
CA SER A 53 8.28 -5.63 -1.58
C SER A 53 7.60 -4.91 -2.76
N THR A 54 6.84 -5.66 -3.57
CA THR A 54 5.89 -5.18 -4.59
C THR A 54 6.52 -4.57 -5.84
N VAL A 55 7.49 -3.66 -5.70
CA VAL A 55 8.12 -2.99 -6.85
C VAL A 55 8.80 -3.97 -7.81
N PRO A 56 9.60 -4.96 -7.35
CA PRO A 56 10.19 -5.95 -8.25
C PRO A 56 9.15 -6.70 -9.09
N GLU A 57 8.06 -7.16 -8.46
CA GLU A 57 6.97 -7.90 -9.09
C GLU A 57 6.24 -7.03 -10.13
N ILE A 58 5.99 -5.76 -9.80
CA ILE A 58 5.36 -4.80 -10.71
C ILE A 58 6.24 -4.50 -11.93
N ILE A 59 7.56 -4.39 -11.75
CA ILE A 59 8.50 -4.21 -12.87
C ILE A 59 8.44 -5.41 -13.81
N VAL A 60 8.48 -6.64 -13.29
CA VAL A 60 8.40 -7.86 -14.11
C VAL A 60 7.04 -7.97 -14.81
N ALA A 61 5.94 -7.69 -14.11
CA ALA A 61 4.61 -7.72 -14.70
C ALA A 61 4.46 -6.69 -15.84
N ASN A 62 5.01 -5.49 -15.70
CA ASN A 62 5.06 -4.50 -16.79
C ASN A 62 5.91 -4.99 -17.96
N HIS A 63 7.06 -5.63 -17.71
CA HIS A 63 7.87 -6.23 -18.77
C HIS A 63 7.09 -7.28 -19.57
N LEU A 64 6.18 -8.00 -18.91
CA LEU A 64 5.27 -8.98 -19.51
C LEU A 64 3.99 -8.35 -20.10
N ASN A 65 3.87 -7.02 -20.11
CA ASN A 65 2.68 -6.26 -20.54
C ASN A 65 1.39 -6.65 -19.79
N LEU A 66 1.52 -7.07 -18.52
CA LEU A 66 0.37 -7.37 -17.66
C LEU A 66 -0.20 -6.08 -17.07
N LYS A 67 -1.52 -6.01 -16.98
CA LYS A 67 -2.22 -4.93 -16.26
C LYS A 67 -2.09 -5.19 -14.77
N VAL A 68 -1.60 -4.20 -14.03
CA VAL A 68 -1.34 -4.34 -12.59
C VAL A 68 -2.00 -3.23 -11.78
N ALA A 69 -2.53 -3.58 -10.63
CA ALA A 69 -2.94 -2.66 -9.57
C ALA A 69 -2.40 -3.19 -8.24
N ALA A 70 -2.14 -2.30 -7.29
CA ALA A 70 -1.65 -2.66 -5.97
C ALA A 70 -2.40 -1.88 -4.90
N VAL A 71 -2.64 -2.53 -3.76
CA VAL A 71 -3.25 -1.95 -2.57
C VAL A 71 -2.34 -2.28 -1.41
N SER A 72 -1.96 -1.25 -0.64
CA SER A 72 -1.13 -1.40 0.55
C SER A 72 -1.97 -1.11 1.79
N VAL A 73 -1.82 -1.93 2.83
CA VAL A 73 -2.35 -1.61 4.17
C VAL A 73 -1.29 -0.84 4.92
N LEU A 74 -1.67 0.33 5.43
CA LEU A 74 -0.82 1.11 6.33
C LEU A 74 -1.02 0.56 7.74
N THR A 75 -0.01 -0.14 8.24
CA THR A 75 -0.03 -0.84 9.55
C THR A 75 0.47 0.01 10.70
N ASP A 76 1.23 1.06 10.38
CA ASP A 76 1.93 1.96 11.27
C ASP A 76 2.02 3.35 10.65
N GLU A 77 2.14 4.37 11.50
CA GLU A 77 2.30 5.76 11.07
C GLU A 77 3.78 6.15 11.13
N CYS A 78 4.36 6.44 9.97
CA CYS A 78 5.78 6.78 9.85
C CYS A 78 6.02 8.29 10.04
N ASP A 79 5.53 8.89 11.12
CA ASP A 79 5.77 10.31 11.42
C ASP A 79 7.20 10.51 11.99
N PRO A 80 8.14 11.12 11.23
CA PRO A 80 9.52 11.27 11.69
C PRO A 80 9.70 12.22 12.88
N ASP A 81 8.69 13.02 13.23
CA ASP A 81 8.73 13.94 14.37
C ASP A 81 8.17 13.30 15.64
N ASN A 82 7.29 12.30 15.51
CA ASN A 82 6.65 11.56 16.61
C ASN A 82 6.89 10.03 16.53
N LEU A 83 8.02 9.61 15.97
CA LEU A 83 8.30 8.19 15.71
C LEU A 83 8.56 7.42 17.01
N GLU A 84 7.70 6.46 17.32
CA GLU A 84 7.85 5.52 18.41
C GLU A 84 8.42 4.17 17.94
N PRO A 85 9.05 3.37 18.82
CA PRO A 85 9.47 2.01 18.49
C PRO A 85 8.30 1.16 18.01
N VAL A 86 8.49 0.51 16.86
CA VAL A 86 7.46 -0.34 16.26
C VAL A 86 7.30 -1.64 17.05
N ASN A 87 6.03 -2.00 17.27
CA ASN A 87 5.63 -3.29 17.82
C ASN A 87 5.03 -4.16 16.71
N ILE A 88 5.63 -5.33 16.47
CA ILE A 88 5.22 -6.27 15.42
C ILE A 88 3.80 -6.78 15.66
N ASP A 89 3.41 -6.99 16.92
CA ASP A 89 2.07 -7.46 17.25
C ASP A 89 0.99 -6.42 16.87
N ASP A 90 1.31 -5.13 17.03
CA ASP A 90 0.41 -4.04 16.65
C ASP A 90 0.29 -3.91 15.12
N ILE A 91 1.39 -4.12 14.39
CA ILE A 91 1.37 -4.19 12.91
C ILE A 91 0.42 -5.29 12.45
N ILE A 92 0.55 -6.50 13.01
CA ILE A 92 -0.29 -7.65 12.64
C ILE A 92 -1.75 -7.38 13.01
N ALA A 93 -2.00 -6.81 14.18
CA ALA A 93 -3.35 -6.47 14.63
C ALA A 93 -4.01 -5.41 13.71
N ASN A 94 -3.26 -4.41 13.26
CA ASN A 94 -3.76 -3.39 12.34
C ASN A 94 -3.98 -3.95 10.93
N ALA A 95 -3.11 -4.84 10.45
CA ALA A 95 -3.31 -5.56 9.19
C ALA A 95 -4.63 -6.35 9.20
N ALA A 96 -4.90 -7.08 10.29
CA ALA A 96 -6.13 -7.86 10.46
C ALA A 96 -7.40 -6.99 10.47
N LYS A 97 -7.33 -5.74 10.96
CA LYS A 97 -8.47 -4.81 10.90
C LYS A 97 -8.78 -4.34 9.48
N ALA A 98 -7.75 -4.23 8.61
CA ALA A 98 -7.91 -3.82 7.22
C ALA A 98 -8.30 -4.98 6.29
N GLU A 99 -8.04 -6.22 6.70
CA GLU A 99 -8.28 -7.44 5.93
C GLU A 99 -9.71 -7.55 5.37
N PRO A 100 -10.81 -7.33 6.14
CA PRO A 100 -12.16 -7.46 5.61
C PRO A 100 -12.43 -6.51 4.43
N ASN A 101 -11.97 -5.26 4.53
CA ASN A 101 -12.14 -4.27 3.47
C ASN A 101 -11.34 -4.68 2.22
N MET A 102 -10.14 -5.22 2.41
CA MET A 102 -9.31 -5.70 1.30
C MET A 102 -9.96 -6.90 0.59
N ILE A 103 -10.51 -7.85 1.35
CA ILE A 103 -11.27 -8.98 0.79
C ILE A 103 -12.42 -8.47 -0.07
N THR A 104 -13.20 -7.50 0.43
CA THR A 104 -14.29 -6.88 -0.35
C THR A 104 -13.77 -6.25 -1.63
N LEU A 105 -12.71 -5.43 -1.56
CA LEU A 105 -12.14 -4.76 -2.74
C LEU A 105 -11.71 -5.75 -3.83
N PHE A 106 -10.97 -6.80 -3.48
CA PHE A 106 -10.49 -7.78 -4.46
C PHE A 106 -11.58 -8.73 -4.95
N LYS A 107 -12.50 -9.16 -4.08
CA LYS A 107 -13.61 -10.03 -4.48
C LYS A 107 -14.52 -9.35 -5.49
N GLU A 108 -14.90 -8.11 -5.23
CA GLU A 108 -15.73 -7.33 -6.16
C GLU A 108 -14.98 -6.99 -7.45
N LEU A 109 -13.68 -6.71 -7.37
CA LEU A 109 -12.87 -6.50 -8.58
C LEU A 109 -12.91 -7.75 -9.46
N ILE A 110 -12.64 -8.92 -8.90
CA ILE A 110 -12.63 -10.20 -9.64
C ILE A 110 -14.01 -10.47 -10.26
N ASN A 111 -15.10 -10.20 -9.54
CA ASN A 111 -16.46 -10.36 -10.07
C ASN A 111 -16.79 -9.39 -11.23
N SER A 112 -16.04 -8.29 -11.36
CA SER A 112 -16.27 -7.25 -12.37
C SER A 112 -15.43 -7.41 -13.65
N LEU A 113 -14.52 -8.39 -13.68
CA LEU A 113 -13.65 -8.71 -14.81
C LEU A 113 -14.27 -9.77 -15.73
#